data_AF-K4GB85-F1
#
_entry.id   AF-K4GB85-F1
#
_cell.length_a   1.000
_cell.length_b   1.000
_cell.length_c   1.000
_cell.angle_alpha   90.00
_cell.angle_beta   90.00
_cell.angle_gamma   90.00
#
_symmetry.space_group_name_H-M   'P 1'
#
loop_
_entity.id
_entity.type
_entity.pdbx_description
1 polymer ?
#
loop_
_entity_poly.entity_id
_entity_poly.type
_entity_poly.pdbx_seq_one_letter_code
_entity_poly.pdbx_strand_id
1 'polypeptide(L)'
;MKLTCAFLLLAAITLSEPYCFFFDHEETDDPSVKCKDSSDGSYYAIGDSWRNSQCEDCGCDANFGRCCAAMGRPIAPENCEVKLDLQRGQYTVYRKDDPSIPCHAMTSIGK
;
A
#
# COMPACT_ATOMS: atom_id res chain seq x y z
N MET A 1 -14.86 -11.77 24.43
CA MET A 1 -14.66 -12.44 23.12
C MET A 1 -15.25 -11.61 21.96
N LYS A 2 -14.99 -10.29 21.93
CA LYS A 2 -15.42 -9.38 20.83
C LYS A 2 -14.28 -8.44 20.41
N LEU A 3 -13.38 -8.08 21.33
CA LEU A 3 -12.19 -7.27 21.02
C LEU A 3 -11.07 -8.05 20.28
N THR A 4 -10.92 -9.35 20.50
CA THR A 4 -9.82 -10.15 19.91
C THR A 4 -9.96 -10.32 18.40
N CYS A 5 -11.18 -10.38 17.86
CA CYS A 5 -11.39 -10.49 16.42
C CYS A 5 -11.06 -9.20 15.66
N ALA A 6 -11.25 -8.03 16.29
CA ALA A 6 -10.96 -6.74 15.65
C ALA A 6 -9.46 -6.55 15.42
N PHE A 7 -8.61 -6.95 16.37
CA PHE A 7 -7.15 -6.86 16.23
C PHE A 7 -6.59 -7.80 15.15
N LEU A 8 -7.18 -9.00 14.98
CA LEU A 8 -6.77 -9.94 13.94
C LEU A 8 -7.13 -9.43 12.53
N LEU A 9 -8.27 -8.75 12.37
CA LEU A 9 -8.66 -8.14 11.10
C LEU A 9 -7.79 -6.94 10.73
N LEU A 10 -7.41 -6.10 11.71
CA LEU A 10 -6.52 -4.96 11.50
C LEU A 10 -5.10 -5.39 11.07
N ALA A 11 -4.59 -6.51 11.62
CA ALA A 11 -3.29 -7.05 11.24
C ALA A 11 -3.26 -7.67 9.84
N ALA A 12 -4.41 -8.09 9.30
CA ALA A 12 -4.51 -8.70 7.98
C ALA A 12 -4.40 -7.69 6.81
N ILE A 13 -4.61 -6.40 7.07
CA ILE A 13 -4.66 -5.37 6.01
C ILE A 13 -3.25 -4.98 5.53
N THR A 14 -2.18 -5.35 6.24
CA THR A 14 -0.80 -5.04 5.80
C THR A 14 -0.15 -6.16 4.97
N LEU A 15 -0.94 -7.02 4.30
CA LEU A 15 -0.41 -7.80 3.19
C LEU A 15 -0.20 -6.86 2.00
N SER A 16 0.94 -6.19 2.01
CA SER A 16 1.48 -5.43 0.88
C SER A 16 1.91 -6.40 -0.22
N GLU A 17 0.93 -7.02 -0.87
CA GLU A 17 1.14 -7.67 -2.16
C GLU A 17 1.38 -6.59 -3.23
N PRO A 18 2.08 -6.90 -4.33
CA PRO A 18 2.08 -5.99 -5.47
C PRO A 18 0.66 -5.90 -6.01
N TYR A 19 -0.03 -4.81 -5.72
CA TYR A 19 -1.39 -4.58 -6.16
C TYR A 19 -1.52 -3.21 -6.82
N CYS A 20 -2.53 -3.13 -7.68
CA CYS A 20 -3.12 -1.88 -8.10
C CYS A 20 -4.62 -1.99 -7.86
N PHE A 21 -5.23 -0.89 -7.46
CA PHE A 21 -6.68 -0.77 -7.41
C PHE A 21 -7.14 0.49 -8.13
N PHE A 22 -8.36 0.41 -8.61
CA PHE A 22 -9.07 1.50 -9.25
C PHE A 22 -10.21 1.92 -8.34
N PHE A 23 -10.54 3.20 -8.34
CA PHE A 23 -11.64 3.74 -7.55
C PHE A 23 -12.39 4.80 -8.37
N ASP A 24 -13.68 4.90 -8.10
CA ASP A 24 -14.55 5.84 -8.80
C ASP A 24 -14.31 7.27 -8.32
N HIS A 25 -14.68 8.22 -9.16
CA HIS A 25 -14.72 9.63 -8.81
C HIS A 25 -15.82 9.91 -7.78
N GLU A 26 -15.56 10.85 -6.88
CA GLU A 26 -16.56 11.41 -5.99
C GLU A 26 -17.15 12.72 -6.54
N GLU A 27 -18.39 13.01 -6.17
CA GLU A 27 -19.02 14.30 -6.43
C GLU A 27 -18.50 15.33 -5.42
N THR A 28 -18.02 16.46 -5.93
CA THR A 28 -17.55 17.61 -5.14
C THR A 28 -18.09 18.90 -5.75
N ASP A 29 -18.00 20.01 -5.02
CA ASP A 29 -18.43 21.33 -5.50
C ASP A 29 -17.60 21.81 -6.70
N ASP A 30 -16.35 21.35 -6.84
CA ASP A 30 -15.48 21.64 -7.98
C ASP A 30 -15.43 20.44 -8.95
N PRO A 31 -15.95 20.56 -10.18
CA PRO A 31 -16.00 19.44 -11.12
C PRO A 31 -14.61 18.95 -11.57
N SER A 32 -13.53 19.68 -11.32
CA SER A 32 -12.16 19.23 -11.59
C SER A 32 -11.60 18.35 -10.48
N VAL A 33 -12.12 18.44 -9.27
CA VAL A 33 -11.67 17.72 -8.08
C VAL A 33 -12.54 16.48 -7.88
N LYS A 34 -11.97 15.31 -8.18
CA LYS A 34 -12.75 14.08 -8.31
C LYS A 34 -12.24 12.90 -7.50
N CYS A 35 -10.94 12.84 -7.24
CA CYS A 35 -10.34 11.66 -6.63
C CYS A 35 -10.08 11.89 -5.15
N LYS A 36 -10.74 11.11 -4.29
CA LYS A 36 -10.44 11.09 -2.86
C LYS A 36 -9.46 9.97 -2.55
N ASP A 37 -8.33 10.32 -1.95
CA ASP A 37 -7.41 9.33 -1.39
C ASP A 37 -8.01 8.76 -0.11
N SER A 38 -8.18 7.43 -0.08
CA SER A 38 -8.73 6.73 1.09
C SER A 38 -7.79 6.68 2.29
N SER A 39 -6.50 6.93 2.08
CA SER A 39 -5.48 6.86 3.14
C SER A 39 -5.50 8.06 4.09
N ASP A 40 -5.84 9.25 3.59
CA ASP A 40 -5.87 10.49 4.38
C ASP A 40 -7.12 11.35 4.15
N GLY A 41 -7.97 11.01 3.17
CA GLY A 41 -9.19 11.73 2.83
C GLY A 41 -8.97 12.97 1.94
N SER A 42 -7.74 13.23 1.50
CA SER A 42 -7.40 14.35 0.63
C SER A 42 -8.05 14.19 -0.76
N TYR A 43 -8.46 15.31 -1.36
CA TYR A 43 -9.03 15.32 -2.71
C TYR A 43 -8.02 15.86 -3.72
N TYR A 44 -8.00 15.25 -4.90
CA TYR A 44 -7.09 15.54 -5.99
C TYR A 44 -7.86 15.84 -7.29
N ALA A 45 -7.28 16.73 -8.10
CA ALA A 45 -7.84 17.12 -9.38
C ALA A 45 -7.52 16.08 -10.47
N ILE A 46 -8.35 16.04 -11.52
CA ILE A 46 -8.05 15.24 -12.71
C ILE A 46 -6.69 15.68 -13.28
N GLY A 47 -5.80 14.70 -13.50
CA GLY A 47 -4.44 14.89 -13.97
C GLY A 47 -3.39 14.87 -12.85
N ASP A 48 -3.79 14.97 -11.58
CA ASP A 48 -2.85 14.91 -10.46
C ASP A 48 -2.25 13.51 -10.30
N SER A 49 -1.02 13.47 -9.78
CA SER A 49 -0.34 12.27 -9.34
C SER A 49 0.33 12.52 -8.00
N TRP A 50 0.25 11.55 -7.10
CA TRP A 50 0.79 11.69 -5.75
C TRP A 50 1.25 10.34 -5.18
N ARG A 51 2.10 10.41 -4.16
CA ARG A 51 2.50 9.27 -3.33
C ARG A 51 1.78 9.39 -2.00
N ASN A 52 0.99 8.39 -1.64
CA ASN A 52 0.24 8.41 -0.38
C ASN A 52 1.02 7.81 0.80
N SER A 53 0.42 7.88 1.99
CA SER A 53 1.00 7.38 3.25
C SER A 53 1.14 5.84 3.31
N GLN A 54 0.46 5.12 2.43
CA GLN A 54 0.55 3.65 2.30
C GLN A 54 1.63 3.21 1.31
N CYS A 55 2.48 4.14 0.85
CA CYS A 55 3.53 3.91 -0.13
C CYS A 55 2.98 3.48 -1.51
N GLU A 56 1.88 4.10 -1.93
CA GLU A 56 1.26 3.84 -3.23
C GLU A 56 1.45 5.02 -4.18
N ASP A 57 1.84 4.73 -5.42
CA ASP A 57 1.83 5.69 -6.52
C ASP A 57 0.41 5.78 -7.06
N CYS A 58 -0.21 6.94 -6.84
CA CYS A 58 -1.59 7.23 -7.20
C CYS A 58 -1.68 8.28 -8.31
N GLY A 59 -2.76 8.20 -9.08
CA GLY A 59 -3.13 9.16 -10.10
C GLY A 59 -4.64 9.34 -10.21
N CYS A 60 -5.06 10.56 -10.53
CA CYS A 60 -6.46 10.86 -10.83
C CYS A 60 -6.65 10.99 -12.34
N ASP A 61 -7.05 9.91 -12.99
CA ASP A 61 -7.32 9.90 -14.42
C ASP A 61 -8.69 10.52 -14.73
N ALA A 62 -8.96 10.76 -16.02
CA ALA A 62 -10.18 11.44 -16.48
C ALA A 62 -11.50 10.74 -16.10
N ASN A 63 -11.48 9.43 -15.80
CA ASN A 63 -12.69 8.65 -15.51
C ASN A 63 -12.65 7.88 -14.18
N PHE A 64 -11.47 7.72 -13.59
CA PHE A 64 -11.26 6.96 -12.36
C PHE A 64 -9.98 7.43 -11.67
N GLY A 65 -9.83 7.09 -10.40
CA GLY A 65 -8.54 7.13 -9.72
C GLY A 65 -7.88 5.75 -9.72
N ARG A 66 -6.55 5.71 -9.69
CA ARG A 66 -5.78 4.48 -9.58
C ARG A 66 -4.64 4.66 -8.58
N CYS A 67 -4.43 3.67 -7.72
CA CYS A 67 -3.25 3.59 -6.86
C CYS A 67 -2.58 2.21 -7.03
N CYS A 68 -1.26 2.19 -7.02
CA CYS A 68 -0.46 0.98 -7.12
C CYS A 68 0.63 0.98 -6.05
N ALA A 69 1.01 -0.21 -5.55
CA ALA A 69 2.21 -0.33 -4.72
C ALA A 69 3.43 0.29 -5.43
N ALA A 70 4.14 1.19 -4.76
CA ALA A 70 5.24 1.95 -5.38
C ALA A 70 6.49 1.10 -5.69
N MET A 71 6.56 -0.11 -5.14
CA MET A 71 7.70 -1.02 -5.26
C MET A 71 7.24 -2.48 -5.32
N GLY A 72 8.01 -3.29 -6.03
CA GLY A 72 7.84 -4.73 -6.01
C GLY A 72 8.08 -5.32 -4.62
N ARG A 73 7.23 -6.26 -4.23
CA ARG A 73 7.34 -6.97 -2.96
C ARG A 73 8.41 -8.06 -3.07
N PRO A 74 9.41 -8.10 -2.18
CA PRO A 74 10.39 -9.19 -2.13
C PRO A 74 9.73 -10.56 -1.90
N ILE A 75 10.30 -11.61 -2.47
CA ILE A 75 10.00 -13.00 -2.12
C ILE A 75 11.02 -13.45 -1.08
N ALA A 76 10.53 -13.67 0.15
CA ALA A 76 11.34 -14.18 1.25
C ALA A 76 11.55 -15.71 1.15
N PRO A 77 12.71 -16.23 1.58
CA PRO A 77 12.88 -17.65 1.90
C PRO A 77 11.88 -18.13 2.96
N GLU A 78 11.67 -19.45 3.06
CA GLU A 78 10.67 -20.06 3.94
C GLU A 78 10.80 -19.66 5.42
N ASN A 79 12.03 -19.51 5.92
CA ASN A 79 12.33 -19.13 7.30
C ASN A 79 12.38 -17.61 7.55
N CYS A 80 11.99 -16.80 6.56
CA CYS A 80 12.03 -15.34 6.62
C CYS A 80 10.66 -14.73 6.36
N GLU A 81 10.46 -13.48 6.80
CA GLU A 81 9.25 -12.70 6.55
C GLU A 81 9.58 -11.33 5.96
N VAL A 82 8.62 -10.76 5.24
CA VAL A 82 8.72 -9.45 4.57
C VAL A 82 7.82 -8.47 5.30
N LYS A 83 8.36 -7.32 5.68
CA LYS A 83 7.61 -6.22 6.30
C LYS A 83 7.83 -4.92 5.54
N LEU A 84 6.75 -4.20 5.29
CA LEU A 84 6.82 -2.83 4.76
C LEU A 84 7.04 -1.84 5.91
N ASP A 85 8.09 -1.05 5.82
CA ASP A 85 8.31 0.14 6.64
C ASP A 85 7.67 1.33 5.93
N LEU A 86 6.48 1.75 6.40
CA LEU A 86 5.74 2.87 5.82
C LEU A 86 6.44 4.22 5.99
N GLN A 87 7.29 4.37 7.01
CA GLN A 87 8.03 5.63 7.24
C GLN A 87 9.15 5.78 6.21
N ARG A 88 9.83 4.68 5.90
CA ARG A 88 10.91 4.66 4.91
C ARG A 88 10.43 4.39 3.49
N GLY A 89 9.23 3.86 3.35
CA GLY A 89 8.70 3.32 2.11
C GLY A 89 9.61 2.26 1.52
N GLN A 90 9.97 1.24 2.32
CA GLN A 90 10.86 0.15 1.91
C GLN A 90 10.47 -1.17 2.57
N TYR A 91 10.76 -2.28 1.89
CA TYR A 91 10.62 -3.61 2.47
C TYR A 91 11.88 -4.03 3.23
N THR A 92 11.68 -4.61 4.41
CA THR A 92 12.72 -5.34 5.14
C THR A 92 12.40 -6.83 5.13
N VAL A 93 13.44 -7.66 5.05
CA VAL A 93 13.32 -9.11 5.10
C VAL A 93 14.21 -9.62 6.23
N TYR A 94 13.62 -10.38 7.15
CA TYR A 94 14.31 -10.86 8.35
C TYR A 94 13.80 -12.23 8.75
N ARG A 95 14.53 -12.91 9.64
CA ARG A 95 14.15 -14.25 10.10
C ARG A 95 12.88 -14.21 10.94
N LYS A 96 12.01 -15.20 10.75
CA LYS A 96 10.79 -15.35 11.54
C LYS A 96 11.05 -15.57 13.03
N ASP A 97 12.14 -16.26 13.36
CA ASP A 97 12.51 -16.60 14.75
C ASP A 97 13.40 -15.56 15.43
N ASP A 98 14.07 -14.70 14.67
CA ASP A 98 14.87 -13.58 15.20
C ASP A 98 14.88 -12.39 14.21
N PRO A 99 14.02 -11.38 14.43
CA PRO A 99 13.92 -10.20 13.57
C PRO A 99 15.18 -9.32 13.53
N SER A 100 16.16 -9.53 14.41
CA SER A 100 17.44 -8.82 14.36
C SER A 100 18.36 -9.33 13.26
N ILE A 101 18.06 -10.50 12.69
CA ILE A 101 18.87 -11.14 11.65
C ILE A 101 18.23 -10.89 10.27
N PRO A 102 18.89 -10.10 9.39
CA PRO A 102 18.38 -9.85 8.05
C PRO A 102 18.48 -11.09 7.16
N CYS A 103 17.54 -11.24 6.23
CA CYS A 103 17.58 -12.24 5.17
C CYS A 103 17.79 -11.58 3.80
N HIS A 104 18.43 -12.29 2.88
CA HIS A 104 18.46 -11.90 1.48
C HIS A 104 17.16 -12.38 0.79
N ALA A 105 16.48 -11.48 0.09
CA ALA A 105 15.34 -11.83 -0.75
C ALA A 105 15.78 -12.60 -2.00
N MET A 106 14.98 -13.54 -2.50
CA MET A 106 15.33 -14.30 -3.70
C MET A 106 15.12 -13.48 -4.98
N THR A 107 14.00 -12.77 -5.05
CA THR A 107 13.59 -11.89 -6.15
C THR A 107 12.48 -10.94 -5.63
N SER A 108 11.92 -10.08 -6.48
CA SER A 108 10.76 -9.24 -6.16
C SER A 108 9.67 -9.41 -7.22
N ILE A 109 8.40 -9.34 -6.80
CA ILE A 109 7.24 -9.36 -7.71
C ILE A 109 6.59 -7.98 -7.71
N GLY A 110 6.23 -7.53 -8.92
CA GLY A 110 5.52 -6.27 -9.14
C GLY A 110 6.42 -5.05 -9.28
N LYS A 111 5.72 -3.91 -9.46
CA LYS A 111 6.13 -2.69 -10.17
C LYS A 111 6.22 -2.88 -11.68
#